data_AF-M1AY49-F1
#
_entry.id   AF-M1AY49-F1
#
_cell.length_a   1.000
_cell.length_b   1.000
_cell.length_c   1.000
_cell.angle_alpha   90.00
_cell.angle_beta   90.00
_cell.angle_gamma   90.00
#
_symmetry.space_group_name_H-M   'P 1'
#
loop_
_entity.id
_entity.type
_entity.pdbx_description
1 polymer ?
#
loop_
_entity_poly.entity_id
_entity_poly.type
_entity_poly.pdbx_seq_one_letter_code
_entity_poly.pdbx_strand_id
1 'polypeptide(L)'
;MSNLQAAYAAAFKNVRPSADDLPEDLAVIVTSCWKEDPNTRPNFTQIIQMLLHFLSSVSPPEPVIPARIFTSENHVLPPESPGTSSLMSKRDDSGETPKTPMENQPRGFFFCFNQCY
;
A
#
# COMPACT_ATOMS: atom_id res chain seq x y z
N MET A 1 25.55 -11.54 -5.52
CA MET A 1 26.45 -10.40 -5.22
C MET A 1 25.98 -9.73 -3.95
N SER A 2 26.88 -9.32 -3.07
CA SER A 2 26.51 -8.49 -1.91
C SER A 2 26.29 -7.04 -2.35
N ASN A 3 25.57 -6.26 -1.53
CA ASN A 3 25.34 -4.83 -1.80
C ASN A 3 26.67 -4.06 -1.94
N LEU A 4 27.68 -4.39 -1.14
CA LEU A 4 29.00 -3.78 -1.23
C LEU A 4 29.69 -4.08 -2.56
N GLN A 5 29.62 -5.33 -3.03
CA GLN A 5 30.19 -5.71 -4.33
C GLN A 5 29.49 -5.00 -5.48
N ALA A 6 28.16 -4.88 -5.41
CA ALA A 6 27.38 -4.17 -6.42
C ALA A 6 27.75 -2.67 -6.46
N ALA A 7 27.82 -2.01 -5.29
CA ALA A 7 28.23 -0.62 -5.19
C ALA A 7 29.66 -0.41 -5.73
N TYR A 8 30.60 -1.29 -5.37
CA TYR A 8 31.96 -1.23 -5.87
C TYR A 8 32.03 -1.42 -7.40
N ALA A 9 31.36 -2.43 -7.95
CA ALA A 9 31.33 -2.67 -9.39
C ALA A 9 30.69 -1.50 -10.15
N ALA A 10 29.65 -0.90 -9.58
CA ALA A 10 28.97 0.24 -10.18
C ALA A 10 29.81 1.52 -10.18
N ALA A 11 30.54 1.80 -9.09
CA ALA A 11 31.31 3.03 -8.92
C ALA A 11 32.70 2.99 -9.56
N PHE A 12 33.39 1.85 -9.50
CA PHE A 12 34.79 1.76 -9.95
C PHE A 12 34.96 1.03 -11.29
N LYS A 13 34.04 0.12 -11.63
CA LYS A 13 34.10 -0.64 -12.89
C LYS A 13 33.07 -0.16 -13.91
N ASN A 14 32.25 0.83 -13.56
CA ASN A 14 31.11 1.31 -14.36
C ASN A 14 30.20 0.16 -14.85
N VAL A 15 30.09 -0.91 -14.07
CA VAL A 15 29.25 -2.06 -14.43
C VAL A 15 27.80 -1.76 -14.08
N ARG A 16 26.90 -2.10 -15.00
CA ARG A 16 25.45 -2.12 -14.79
C ARG A 16 24.91 -3.49 -15.21
N PRO A 17 23.79 -3.95 -14.61
CA PRO A 17 23.05 -5.09 -15.15
C PRO A 17 22.65 -4.84 -16.61
N SER A 18 22.52 -5.90 -17.40
CA SER A 18 21.94 -5.79 -18.75
C SER A 18 20.48 -5.32 -18.66
N ALA A 19 20.08 -4.50 -19.63
CA ALA A 19 18.71 -4.03 -19.82
C ALA A 19 18.04 -4.67 -21.05
N ASP A 20 18.70 -5.66 -21.68
CA ASP A 20 18.27 -6.22 -22.96
C ASP A 20 16.98 -7.06 -22.83
N ASP A 21 16.72 -7.60 -21.64
CA ASP A 21 15.52 -8.40 -21.33
C ASP A 21 14.32 -7.54 -20.90
N LEU A 22 14.44 -6.21 -20.92
CA LEU A 22 13.37 -5.29 -20.53
C LEU A 22 12.59 -4.79 -21.75
N PRO A 23 11.29 -4.44 -21.60
CA PRO A 23 10.58 -3.68 -22.61
C PRO A 23 11.35 -2.41 -22.98
N GLU A 24 11.36 -2.03 -24.25
CA GLU A 24 12.20 -0.94 -24.77
C GLU A 24 12.02 0.37 -23.99
N ASP A 25 10.77 0.78 -23.73
CA ASP A 25 10.45 1.95 -22.92
C ASP A 25 11.04 1.88 -21.50
N LEU A 26 10.99 0.70 -20.86
CA LEU A 26 11.52 0.50 -19.52
C LEU A 26 13.05 0.48 -19.50
N ALA A 27 13.67 -0.13 -20.53
CA ALA A 27 15.12 -0.10 -20.72
C ALA A 27 15.62 1.35 -20.86
N VAL A 28 14.92 2.20 -21.61
CA VAL A 28 15.25 3.63 -21.75
C VAL A 28 15.15 4.37 -20.41
N ILE A 29 14.13 4.10 -19.60
CA ILE A 29 13.97 4.72 -18.26
C ILE A 29 15.16 4.35 -17.37
N VAL A 30 15.42 3.05 -17.21
CA VAL A 30 16.47 2.54 -16.30
C VAL A 30 17.84 3.03 -16.76
N THR A 31 18.12 2.99 -18.07
CA THR A 31 19.43 3.40 -18.59
C THR A 31 19.68 4.90 -18.48
N SER A 32 18.64 5.71 -18.58
CA SER A 32 18.73 7.16 -18.35
C SER A 32 19.05 7.51 -16.89
N CYS A 33 18.54 6.74 -15.94
CA CYS A 33 18.75 6.97 -14.51
C CYS A 33 20.20 6.74 -14.05
N TRP A 34 20.95 5.87 -14.72
CA TRP A 34 22.28 5.47 -14.28
C TRP A 34 23.41 5.92 -15.22
N LYS A 35 23.16 6.96 -16.03
CA LYS A 35 24.18 7.62 -16.86
C LYS A 35 25.39 8.07 -16.04
N GLU A 36 26.57 8.03 -16.65
CA GLU A 36 27.82 8.39 -15.99
C GLU A 36 27.80 9.86 -15.53
N ASP A 37 27.43 10.79 -16.41
CA ASP A 37 27.25 12.21 -16.06
C ASP A 37 25.98 12.42 -15.21
N PRO A 38 26.09 12.86 -13.94
CA PRO A 38 24.95 13.14 -13.09
C PRO A 38 23.97 14.16 -13.66
N ASN A 39 24.45 15.14 -14.43
CA ASN A 39 23.61 16.20 -14.99
C ASN A 39 22.71 15.73 -16.13
N THR A 40 23.06 14.59 -16.74
CA THR A 40 22.27 13.99 -17.82
C THR A 40 21.19 13.05 -17.32
N ARG A 41 21.13 12.81 -16.00
CA ARG A 41 20.14 11.95 -15.38
C ARG A 41 18.81 12.69 -15.26
N PRO A 42 17.68 12.02 -15.48
CA PRO A 42 16.38 12.64 -15.31
C PRO A 42 16.13 12.97 -13.83
N ASN A 43 15.43 14.08 -13.59
CA ASN A 43 14.94 14.39 -12.25
C ASN A 43 13.73 13.50 -11.91
N PHE A 44 13.32 13.49 -10.63
CA PHE A 44 12.22 12.64 -10.18
C PHE A 44 10.90 12.93 -10.91
N THR A 45 10.58 14.19 -11.20
CA THR A 45 9.37 14.54 -11.97
C THR A 45 9.38 13.91 -13.35
N GLN A 46 10.51 13.95 -14.05
CA GLN A 46 10.69 13.31 -15.35
C GLN A 46 10.58 11.79 -15.25
N ILE A 47 11.20 11.18 -14.23
CA ILE A 47 11.11 9.73 -14.00
C ILE A 47 9.65 9.31 -13.79
N ILE A 48 8.88 10.04 -12.97
CA ILE A 48 7.46 9.77 -12.74
C ILE A 48 6.68 9.84 -14.05
N GLN A 49 6.89 10.88 -14.85
CA GLN A 49 6.21 11.03 -16.15
C GLN A 49 6.53 9.89 -17.12
N MET A 50 7.80 9.48 -17.21
CA MET A 50 8.19 8.35 -18.06
C MET A 50 7.56 7.03 -17.58
N LEU A 51 7.52 6.80 -16.27
CA LEU A 51 6.88 5.61 -15.70
C LEU A 51 5.37 5.59 -15.93
N LEU A 52 4.68 6.72 -15.75
CA LEU A 52 3.24 6.82 -16.02
C LEU A 52 2.93 6.56 -17.50
N HIS A 53 3.74 7.10 -18.41
CA HIS A 53 3.62 6.83 -19.83
C HIS A 53 3.76 5.33 -20.12
N PHE A 54 4.77 4.67 -19.58
CA PHE A 54 4.96 3.23 -19.72
C PHE A 54 3.79 2.41 -19.16
N LEU A 55 3.28 2.76 -17.98
CA LEU A 55 2.11 2.06 -17.41
C LEU A 55 0.85 2.20 -18.28
N SER A 56 0.68 3.35 -18.94
CA SER A 56 -0.44 3.57 -19.86
C SER A 56 -0.36 2.74 -21.14
N SER A 57 0.85 2.34 -21.57
CA SER A 57 1.02 1.49 -22.76
C SER A 57 0.87 0.00 -22.44
N VAL A 58 1.17 -0.41 -21.20
CA VAL A 58 1.08 -1.82 -20.76
C VAL A 58 -0.33 -2.21 -20.32
N SER A 59 -1.14 -1.27 -19.83
CA SER A 59 -2.53 -1.52 -19.46
C SER A 59 -3.49 -1.00 -20.55
N PRO A 60 -4.13 -1.87 -21.33
CA PRO A 60 -5.34 -1.47 -22.04
C PRO A 60 -6.35 -0.92 -21.03
N PRO A 61 -7.13 0.12 -21.35
CA PRO A 61 -8.28 0.46 -20.54
C PRO A 61 -9.20 -0.77 -20.52
N GLU A 62 -9.37 -1.41 -19.36
CA GLU A 62 -10.38 -2.45 -19.24
C GLU A 62 -11.73 -1.85 -19.67
N PRO A 63 -12.46 -2.50 -20.59
CA PRO A 63 -13.81 -2.09 -20.90
C PRO A 63 -14.60 -2.20 -19.59
N VAL A 64 -14.98 -1.05 -19.03
CA VAL A 64 -15.74 -0.94 -17.79
C VAL A 64 -17.11 -1.56 -18.07
N ILE A 65 -17.24 -2.87 -17.87
CA ILE A 65 -18.54 -3.52 -17.88
C ILE A 65 -19.29 -2.91 -16.68
N PRO A 66 -20.42 -2.21 -16.89
CA PRO A 66 -21.14 -1.61 -15.78
C PRO A 66 -21.49 -2.72 -14.78
N ALA A 67 -21.10 -2.52 -13.52
CA ALA A 67 -21.48 -3.43 -12.45
C ALA A 67 -22.99 -3.60 -12.50
N ARG A 68 -23.45 -4.81 -12.83
CA ARG A 68 -24.88 -5.14 -12.77
C ARG A 68 -25.28 -5.01 -11.31
N ILE A 69 -26.02 -3.94 -11.01
CA ILE A 69 -26.65 -3.72 -9.72
C ILE A 69 -27.60 -4.91 -9.53
N PHE A 70 -27.17 -5.93 -8.81
CA PHE A 70 -28.11 -6.88 -8.23
C PHE A 70 -28.81 -6.11 -7.12
N THR A 71 -30.05 -5.69 -7.39
CA THR A 71 -30.96 -5.26 -6.34
C THR A 71 -31.07 -6.42 -5.37
N SER A 72 -30.41 -6.33 -4.21
CA SER A 72 -30.66 -7.28 -3.13
C SER A 72 -32.12 -7.09 -2.72
N GLU A 73 -32.97 -8.07 -3.00
CA GLU A 73 -34.30 -8.10 -2.41
C GLU A 73 -34.14 -8.07 -0.89
N ASN A 74 -34.81 -7.12 -0.24
CA ASN A 74 -34.84 -6.99 1.21
C ASN A 74 -35.48 -8.25 1.80
N HIS A 75 -34.67 -9.15 2.34
CA HIS A 75 -35.19 -10.27 3.12
C HIS A 75 -35.61 -9.72 4.50
N VAL A 76 -36.92 -9.58 4.69
CA VAL A 76 -37.51 -9.20 5.98
C VAL A 76 -37.20 -10.31 6.99
N LEU A 77 -36.42 -9.98 8.03
CA LEU A 77 -36.20 -10.86 9.16
C LEU A 77 -37.47 -10.93 10.02
N PRO A 78 -37.89 -12.11 10.49
CA PRO A 78 -39.05 -12.23 11.38
C PRO A 78 -38.77 -11.56 12.74
N PRO A 79 -39.80 -11.07 13.45
CA PRO A 79 -39.62 -10.25 14.64
C PRO A 79 -39.10 -11.03 15.85
N GLU A 80 -38.33 -10.31 16.66
CA GLU A 80 -37.73 -10.67 17.96
C GLU A 80 -38.56 -11.64 18.81
N SER A 81 -37.91 -12.73 19.25
CA SER A 81 -38.51 -13.69 20.19
C SER A 81 -38.53 -13.13 21.63
N PRO A 82 -39.67 -13.19 22.34
CA PRO A 82 -39.79 -12.73 23.73
C PRO A 82 -39.08 -13.71 24.67
N GLY A 83 -37.97 -13.28 25.28
CA GLY A 83 -37.19 -14.10 26.19
C GLY A 83 -36.39 -13.33 27.23
N THR A 84 -36.87 -12.17 27.67
CA THR A 84 -36.34 -11.47 28.85
C THR A 84 -36.98 -12.02 30.13
N SER A 85 -36.48 -13.14 30.67
CA SER A 85 -36.87 -13.53 32.03
C SER A 85 -35.86 -14.48 32.68
N SER A 86 -34.95 -13.94 33.49
CA SER A 86 -34.47 -14.46 34.80
C SER A 86 -33.26 -13.62 35.22
N LEU A 87 -33.46 -12.45 35.83
CA LEU A 87 -33.58 -12.17 37.27
C LEU A 87 -32.34 -12.52 38.13
N MET A 88 -31.54 -11.47 38.35
CA MET A 88 -30.88 -11.01 39.60
C MET A 88 -30.12 -11.97 40.53
N SER A 89 -28.91 -11.51 40.87
CA SER A 89 -28.27 -11.44 42.21
C SER A 89 -27.21 -12.48 42.56
N LYS A 90 -25.97 -12.01 42.72
CA LYS A 90 -25.28 -12.01 44.03
C LYS A 90 -24.11 -11.01 44.04
N ARG A 91 -24.21 -9.97 44.87
CA ARG A 91 -23.05 -9.23 45.39
C ARG A 91 -22.67 -9.83 46.74
N ASP A 92 -21.36 -9.92 47.00
CA ASP A 92 -20.64 -9.86 48.29
C ASP A 92 -19.16 -10.10 47.90
N ASP A 93 -18.29 -9.10 47.83
CA ASP A 93 -17.59 -8.33 48.88
C ASP A 93 -16.50 -9.10 49.64
N SER A 94 -15.24 -8.76 49.33
CA SER A 94 -13.99 -8.93 50.11
C SER A 94 -12.81 -9.06 49.12
N GLY A 95 -11.82 -8.19 49.06
CA GLY A 95 -11.51 -7.01 49.83
C GLY A 95 -10.29 -6.29 49.25
N GLU A 96 -10.23 -4.99 49.56
CA GLU A 96 -9.08 -4.09 49.61
C GLU A 96 -8.47 -3.48 48.32
N THR A 97 -8.21 -2.19 48.45
CA THR A 97 -8.07 -1.09 47.47
C THR A 97 -6.64 -0.47 47.58
N PRO A 98 -6.24 0.71 47.02
CA PRO A 98 -6.55 1.43 45.77
C PRO A 98 -5.34 2.18 45.09
N LYS A 99 -5.64 2.83 43.93
CA LYS A 99 -5.10 4.09 43.32
C LYS A 99 -3.97 3.99 42.29
N THR A 100 -3.93 4.64 41.11
CA THR A 100 -4.79 5.48 40.21
C THR A 100 -3.93 5.73 38.91
N PRO A 101 -4.22 6.64 37.93
CA PRO A 101 -4.86 6.38 36.63
C PRO A 101 -4.06 6.85 35.36
N MET A 102 -4.44 6.40 34.15
CA MET A 102 -4.38 7.12 32.83
C MET A 102 -4.61 6.08 31.72
N GLU A 103 -5.77 6.00 31.06
CA GLU A 103 -6.40 6.92 30.11
C GLU A 103 -5.78 6.89 28.68
N ASN A 104 -6.63 6.43 27.74
CA ASN A 104 -6.75 6.73 26.30
C ASN A 104 -5.73 6.22 25.26
N GLN A 105 -6.15 5.16 24.52
CA GLN A 105 -6.27 4.99 23.04
C GLN A 105 -5.34 5.76 22.06
N PRO A 106 -5.25 5.38 20.75
CA PRO A 106 -5.05 4.06 20.14
C PRO A 106 -4.07 4.10 18.92
N ARG A 107 -3.78 2.92 18.36
CA ARG A 107 -3.45 2.60 16.94
C ARG A 107 -2.45 3.51 16.17
N GLY A 108 -1.30 2.90 15.85
CA GLY A 108 -0.32 3.42 14.90
C GLY A 108 -0.95 3.83 13.55
N PHE A 109 -0.72 5.08 13.19
CA PHE A 109 -1.13 5.69 11.93
C PHE A 109 0.06 5.62 10.95
N PHE A 110 0.11 4.57 10.12
CA PHE A 110 0.92 4.58 8.89
C PHE A 110 -0.02 4.74 7.71
N PHE A 111 -0.34 5.99 7.34
CA PHE A 111 -1.12 6.28 6.14
C PHE A 111 -0.62 7.57 5.47
N CYS A 112 0.48 7.47 4.72
CA CYS A 112 0.92 8.55 3.83
C CYS A 112 1.47 8.02 2.48
N PHE A 113 0.95 6.91 1.94
CA PHE A 113 1.37 6.42 0.61
C PHE A 113 0.27 6.40 -0.45
N ASN A 114 -0.93 6.92 -0.16
CA ASN A 114 -2.06 6.86 -1.11
C ASN A 114 -2.40 8.21 -1.78
N GLN A 115 -1.45 9.13 -1.91
CA GLN A 115 -1.71 10.36 -2.66
C GLN A 115 -0.54 10.77 -3.53
N CYS A 116 -0.43 10.10 -4.68
CA CYS A 116 0.26 10.64 -5.85
C CYS A 116 -0.71 10.53 -7.03
N TYR A 117 -0.95 11.67 -7.67
CA TYR A 117 -1.69 11.81 -8.94
C TYR A 117 -0.68 11.89 -10.08
#